data_AF-A0A556MNJ3-F1
#
_entry.id   AF-A0A556MNJ3-F1
#
_cell.length_a   1.000
_cell.length_b   1.000
_cell.length_c   1.000
_cell.angle_alpha   90.00
_cell.angle_beta   90.00
_cell.angle_gamma   90.00
#
_symmetry.space_group_name_H-M   'P 1'
#
loop_
_entity.id
_entity.type
_entity.pdbx_description
1 polymer ?
#
loop_
_entity_poly.entity_id
_entity_poly.type
_entity_poly.pdbx_seq_one_letter_code
_entity_poly.pdbx_strand_id
1 'polypeptide(L)'
;MIDFNYFILKLKLYTGTNDLAENFAASIQYYSFVDSDWITVFGGNTKSGFLVVNQEVRDANSTQALFYDLIAQEKLPPMRIIPDAPLSPDITKQPVIGSSFTFNLEPVDGMIAFEIDFGTLYMIPNELILDSSSAFADILPVANYFPVTVTIPEPAVPPIPIQDLYTNLVSEIAAASQTSSESPFKLSNISVKLKALVHGDGESLSASLLNLENSENVNGEAISELFFDITPVHNRENLSISMPDVMGLTETAVRRILKKAGLRLNPVYQKKESVVNGDSFKQSPLKGISVQPNQLVTVIFSKHE
;
A
#
# COMPACT_ATOMS: atom_id res chain seq x y z
N MET A 1 -3.45 -48.55 37.38
CA MET A 1 -3.99 -48.82 36.02
C MET A 1 -5.20 -47.92 35.86
N ILE A 2 -5.19 -47.07 34.84
CA ILE A 2 -6.30 -46.18 34.52
C ILE A 2 -7.32 -46.99 33.73
N ASP A 3 -8.56 -47.00 34.22
CA ASP A 3 -9.70 -47.57 33.50
C ASP A 3 -10.50 -46.44 32.85
N PHE A 4 -10.64 -46.48 31.53
CA PHE A 4 -11.33 -45.46 30.75
C PHE A 4 -12.03 -46.08 29.53
N ASN A 5 -13.14 -45.46 29.15
CA ASN A 5 -14.03 -45.96 28.10
C ASN A 5 -13.94 -45.13 26.81
N TYR A 6 -13.60 -43.84 26.94
CA TYR A 6 -13.46 -42.92 25.82
C TYR A 6 -12.06 -42.31 25.78
N PHE A 7 -11.52 -42.15 24.59
CA PHE A 7 -10.35 -41.32 24.34
C PHE A 7 -10.77 -40.06 23.61
N ILE A 8 -10.39 -38.91 24.17
CA ILE A 8 -10.66 -37.61 23.59
C ILE A 8 -9.33 -36.91 23.35
N LEU A 9 -9.13 -36.37 22.15
CA LEU A 9 -8.01 -35.49 21.85
C LEU A 9 -8.55 -34.20 21.24
N LYS A 10 -8.04 -33.06 21.70
CA LYS A 10 -8.41 -31.74 21.18
C LYS A 10 -7.17 -30.93 20.85
N LEU A 11 -7.28 -30.20 19.74
CA LEU A 11 -6.39 -29.12 19.33
C LEU A 11 -7.25 -28.05 18.67
N LYS A 12 -6.99 -26.79 18.98
CA LYS A 12 -7.47 -25.65 18.17
C LYS A 12 -6.31 -25.07 17.38
N LEU A 13 -6.46 -24.96 16.07
CA LEU A 13 -5.41 -24.52 15.16
C LEU A 13 -5.85 -23.29 14.36
N TYR A 14 -4.97 -22.30 14.34
CA TYR A 14 -5.04 -21.12 13.51
C TYR A 14 -3.94 -21.15 12.45
N THR A 15 -4.18 -20.52 11.30
CA THR A 15 -3.19 -20.31 10.25
C THR A 15 -2.16 -19.24 10.68
N GLY A 16 -1.10 -19.06 9.87
CA GLY A 16 -0.13 -17.99 10.08
C GLY A 16 -0.70 -16.56 9.92
N THR A 17 -1.89 -16.43 9.33
CA THR A 17 -2.63 -15.17 9.22
C THR A 17 -3.61 -14.96 10.39
N ASN A 18 -3.58 -15.84 11.39
CA ASN A 18 -4.51 -15.88 12.53
C ASN A 18 -5.97 -16.18 12.15
N ASP A 19 -6.21 -16.76 10.97
CA ASP A 19 -7.51 -17.31 10.59
C ASP A 19 -7.68 -18.71 11.16
N LEU A 20 -8.92 -19.22 11.25
CA LEU A 20 -9.12 -20.63 11.61
C LEU A 20 -8.53 -21.53 10.52
N ALA A 21 -7.71 -22.50 10.91
CA ALA A 21 -7.20 -23.49 9.98
C ALA A 21 -8.34 -24.46 9.64
N GLU A 22 -8.99 -24.26 8.49
CA GLU A 22 -10.08 -25.13 8.02
C GLU A 22 -9.55 -26.26 7.15
N ASN A 23 -10.10 -27.47 7.32
CA ASN A 23 -9.77 -28.66 6.54
C ASN A 23 -8.26 -28.99 6.48
N PHE A 24 -7.52 -28.62 7.52
CA PHE A 24 -6.10 -28.88 7.63
C PHE A 24 -5.89 -30.34 8.06
N ALA A 25 -5.29 -31.15 7.17
CA ALA A 25 -5.03 -32.57 7.40
C ALA A 25 -3.77 -32.78 8.27
N ALA A 26 -3.93 -33.50 9.38
CA ALA A 26 -2.86 -33.76 10.32
C ALA A 26 -2.96 -35.17 10.93
N SER A 27 -1.79 -35.73 11.22
CA SER A 27 -1.62 -37.01 11.90
C SER A 27 -1.15 -36.81 13.33
N ILE A 28 -1.76 -37.57 14.26
CA ILE A 28 -1.32 -37.68 15.65
C ILE A 28 -0.47 -38.94 15.78
N GLN A 29 0.73 -38.77 16.32
CA GLN A 29 1.70 -39.84 16.51
C GLN A 29 2.11 -39.93 17.98
N TYR A 30 2.43 -41.15 18.42
CA TYR A 30 3.13 -41.38 19.68
C TYR A 30 4.47 -42.07 19.42
N TYR A 31 5.43 -41.86 20.31
CA TYR A 31 6.71 -42.55 20.21
C TYR A 31 6.63 -43.94 20.86
N SER A 32 6.81 -44.99 20.05
CA SER A 32 6.94 -46.36 20.52
C SER A 32 8.38 -46.63 20.93
N PHE A 33 8.62 -46.86 22.21
CA PHE A 33 9.94 -47.27 22.71
C PHE A 33 10.30 -48.71 22.30
N VAL A 34 9.30 -49.52 21.94
CA VAL A 34 9.52 -50.90 21.47
C VAL A 34 10.05 -50.89 20.05
N ASP A 35 9.44 -50.08 19.19
CA ASP A 35 9.80 -49.99 17.77
C ASP A 35 10.90 -48.94 17.52
N SER A 36 11.19 -48.12 18.53
CA SER A 36 12.06 -46.94 18.44
C SER A 36 11.64 -45.95 17.35
N ASP A 37 10.34 -45.85 17.08
CA ASP A 37 9.76 -45.07 15.98
C ASP A 37 8.46 -44.35 16.38
N TRP A 38 8.08 -43.36 15.58
CA TRP A 38 6.82 -42.64 15.70
C TRP A 38 5.70 -43.38 14.99
N ILE A 39 4.68 -43.77 15.75
CA ILE A 39 3.55 -44.54 15.24
C ILE A 39 2.33 -43.62 15.11
N THR A 40 1.77 -43.50 13.90
CA THR A 40 0.50 -42.80 13.67
C THR A 40 -0.65 -43.56 14.32
N VAL A 41 -1.35 -42.91 15.23
CA VAL A 41 -2.47 -43.50 15.98
C VAL A 41 -3.82 -42.93 15.55
N PHE A 42 -3.85 -41.66 15.16
CA PHE A 42 -5.03 -40.99 14.61
C PHE A 42 -4.61 -40.06 13.49
N GLY A 43 -5.57 -39.70 12.64
CA GLY A 43 -5.42 -38.63 11.66
C GLY A 43 -6.79 -38.02 11.38
N GLY A 44 -6.79 -36.81 10.88
CA GLY A 44 -8.03 -36.13 10.56
C GLY A 44 -7.81 -34.72 10.06
N ASN A 45 -8.91 -34.09 9.67
CA ASN A 45 -8.91 -32.73 9.18
C ASN A 45 -9.54 -31.82 10.22
N THR A 46 -8.99 -30.62 10.37
CA THR A 46 -9.60 -29.60 11.21
C THR A 46 -10.97 -29.18 10.68
N LYS A 47 -11.89 -28.85 11.59
CA LYS A 47 -13.20 -28.26 11.29
C LYS A 47 -13.43 -27.10 12.25
N SER A 48 -13.64 -25.89 11.73
CA SER A 48 -13.69 -24.68 12.55
C SER A 48 -12.42 -24.48 13.38
N GLY A 49 -11.27 -24.82 12.80
CA GLY A 49 -9.97 -24.82 13.46
C GLY A 49 -9.74 -25.99 14.44
N PHE A 50 -10.76 -26.80 14.75
CA PHE A 50 -10.60 -27.87 15.73
C PHE A 50 -10.22 -29.19 15.06
N LEU A 51 -9.12 -29.80 15.52
CA LEU A 51 -8.83 -31.21 15.30
C LEU A 51 -9.29 -31.96 16.56
N VAL A 52 -10.28 -32.85 16.41
CA VAL A 52 -10.87 -33.58 17.52
C VAL A 52 -10.88 -35.07 17.21
N VAL A 53 -10.35 -35.86 18.15
CA VAL A 53 -10.61 -37.30 18.22
C VAL A 53 -11.58 -37.52 19.37
N ASN A 54 -12.64 -38.28 19.12
CA ASN A 54 -13.54 -38.76 20.15
C ASN A 54 -13.90 -40.20 19.78
N GLN A 55 -13.31 -41.17 20.49
CA GLN A 55 -13.46 -42.58 20.16
C GLN A 55 -13.71 -43.40 21.42
N GLU A 56 -14.61 -44.38 21.32
CA GLU A 56 -14.75 -45.43 22.31
C GLU A 56 -13.56 -46.40 22.23
N VAL A 57 -12.98 -46.72 23.39
CA VAL A 57 -11.82 -47.62 23.49
C VAL A 57 -12.12 -49.01 22.94
N ARG A 58 -13.38 -49.48 23.06
CA ARG A 58 -13.80 -50.78 22.51
C ARG A 58 -13.79 -50.85 20.98
N ASP A 59 -13.82 -49.70 20.30
CA ASP A 59 -13.82 -49.60 18.84
C ASP A 59 -12.41 -49.38 18.27
N ALA A 60 -11.38 -49.53 19.11
CA ALA A 60 -9.98 -49.38 18.74
C ALA A 60 -9.55 -50.41 17.68
N ASN A 61 -8.77 -49.96 16.70
CA ASN A 61 -7.95 -50.87 15.90
C ASN A 61 -6.74 -51.36 16.70
N SER A 62 -5.93 -52.26 16.13
CA SER A 62 -4.76 -52.83 16.82
C SER A 62 -3.74 -51.78 17.27
N THR A 63 -3.47 -50.77 16.45
CA THR A 63 -2.52 -49.69 16.79
C THR A 63 -3.04 -48.82 17.94
N GLN A 64 -4.33 -48.49 17.90
CA GLN A 64 -5.00 -47.72 18.94
C GLN A 64 -5.08 -48.49 20.25
N ALA A 65 -5.37 -49.79 20.20
CA ALA A 65 -5.42 -50.65 21.38
C ALA A 65 -4.06 -50.68 22.11
N LEU A 66 -2.95 -50.83 21.37
CA LEU A 66 -1.60 -50.76 21.95
C LEU A 66 -1.32 -49.40 22.61
N PHE A 67 -1.75 -48.31 21.99
CA PHE A 67 -1.63 -46.98 22.56
C PHE A 67 -2.47 -46.82 23.84
N TYR A 68 -3.71 -47.30 23.84
CA TYR A 68 -4.59 -47.28 25.03
C TYR A 68 -4.04 -48.14 26.17
N ASP A 69 -3.43 -49.29 25.88
CA ASP A 69 -2.78 -50.13 26.89
C ASP A 69 -1.61 -49.40 27.58
N LEU A 70 -0.86 -48.56 26.85
CA LEU A 70 0.20 -47.73 27.45
C LEU A 70 -0.39 -46.70 28.43
N ILE A 71 -1.48 -46.03 28.05
CA ILE A 71 -2.18 -45.07 28.91
C ILE A 71 -2.74 -45.77 30.16
N ALA A 72 -3.40 -46.92 29.97
CA ALA A 72 -3.95 -47.71 31.07
C ALA A 72 -2.85 -48.12 32.07
N GLN A 73 -1.65 -48.41 31.58
CA GLN A 73 -0.47 -48.72 32.42
C GLN A 73 0.24 -47.49 33.01
N GLU A 74 -0.34 -46.29 32.91
CA GLU A 74 0.23 -45.03 33.39
C GLU A 74 1.56 -44.68 32.70
N LYS A 75 1.77 -45.17 31.47
CA LYS A 75 2.95 -44.92 30.64
C LYS A 75 2.59 -44.04 29.46
N LEU A 76 2.22 -42.79 29.74
CA LEU A 76 1.85 -41.84 28.70
C LEU A 76 3.06 -41.55 27.80
N PRO A 77 3.06 -41.99 26.52
CA PRO A 77 4.21 -41.81 25.65
C PRO A 77 4.32 -40.35 25.19
N PRO A 78 5.51 -39.90 24.75
CA PRO A 78 5.62 -38.65 23.99
C PRO A 78 4.69 -38.68 22.78
N MET A 79 4.01 -37.57 22.53
CA MET A 79 3.11 -37.42 21.40
C MET A 79 3.48 -36.21 20.56
N ARG A 80 3.12 -36.25 19.28
CA ARG A 80 3.23 -35.11 18.38
C ARG A 80 2.09 -35.09 17.37
N ILE A 81 1.83 -33.91 16.84
CA ILE A 81 0.93 -33.68 15.71
C ILE A 81 1.78 -33.19 14.55
N ILE A 82 1.63 -33.81 13.39
CA ILE A 82 2.33 -33.46 12.16
C ILE A 82 1.33 -33.15 11.04
N PRO A 83 1.65 -32.23 10.11
CA PRO A 83 0.91 -32.08 8.87
C PRO A 83 0.99 -33.36 8.03
N ASP A 84 -0.10 -33.71 7.34
CA ASP A 84 -0.11 -34.84 6.39
C ASP A 84 0.50 -34.46 5.03
N ALA A 85 0.47 -33.17 4.69
CA ALA A 85 1.02 -32.63 3.47
C ALA A 85 2.24 -31.73 3.76
N PRO A 86 3.22 -31.66 2.86
CA PRO A 86 4.31 -30.70 2.96
C PRO A 86 3.79 -29.27 3.03
N LEU A 87 4.29 -28.46 3.98
CA LEU A 87 3.87 -27.06 4.14
C LEU A 87 4.51 -26.13 3.11
N SER A 88 5.73 -26.46 2.67
CA SER A 88 6.49 -25.76 1.63
C SER A 88 7.52 -26.73 1.03
N PRO A 89 7.84 -26.64 -0.28
CA PRO A 89 8.88 -27.47 -0.90
C PRO A 89 10.27 -27.24 -0.31
N ASP A 90 10.53 -26.06 0.27
CA ASP A 90 11.83 -25.69 0.83
C ASP A 90 12.04 -26.24 2.25
N ILE A 91 10.98 -26.77 2.88
CA ILE A 91 11.06 -27.40 4.20
C ILE A 91 11.52 -28.85 4.04
N THR A 92 12.77 -29.11 4.44
CA THR A 92 13.40 -30.44 4.33
C THR A 92 13.35 -31.26 5.63
N LYS A 93 13.08 -30.60 6.77
CA LYS A 93 12.93 -31.25 8.09
C LYS A 93 11.49 -31.65 8.36
N GLN A 94 11.25 -32.61 9.26
CA GLN A 94 9.89 -33.02 9.63
C GLN A 94 9.16 -31.90 10.40
N PRO A 95 8.08 -31.32 9.86
CA PRO A 95 7.29 -30.32 10.57
C PRO A 95 6.50 -30.95 11.72
N VAL A 96 6.49 -30.26 12.87
CA VAL A 96 5.70 -30.62 14.06
C VAL A 96 4.87 -29.42 14.49
N ILE A 97 3.55 -29.62 14.55
CA ILE A 97 2.57 -28.61 14.93
C ILE A 97 2.52 -28.49 16.45
N GLY A 98 2.35 -29.61 17.15
CA GLY A 98 2.25 -29.63 18.61
C GLY A 98 2.88 -30.88 19.18
N SER A 99 3.52 -30.75 20.35
CA SER A 99 4.15 -31.86 21.09
C SER A 99 3.96 -31.75 22.60
N SER A 100 3.44 -30.61 23.06
CA SER A 100 3.09 -30.37 24.45
C SER A 100 1.57 -30.43 24.59
N PHE A 101 1.10 -31.04 25.67
CA PHE A 101 -0.32 -31.24 25.93
C PHE A 101 -0.56 -31.37 27.42
N THR A 102 -1.81 -31.16 27.82
CA THR A 102 -2.32 -31.52 29.14
C THR A 102 -3.21 -32.76 29.02
N PHE A 103 -3.41 -33.47 30.11
CA PHE A 103 -4.36 -34.58 30.14
C PHE A 103 -5.24 -34.52 31.37
N ASN A 104 -6.49 -34.98 31.23
CA ASN A 104 -7.47 -35.05 32.30
C ASN A 104 -8.30 -36.34 32.19
N LEU A 105 -8.87 -36.76 33.32
CA LEU A 105 -9.89 -37.81 33.36
C LEU A 105 -11.25 -37.13 33.58
N GLU A 106 -12.12 -37.18 32.59
CA GLU A 106 -13.44 -36.56 32.65
C GLU A 106 -14.55 -37.61 32.74
N PRO A 107 -15.49 -37.50 33.70
CA PRO A 107 -16.68 -38.33 33.69
C PRO A 107 -17.65 -37.88 32.59
N VAL A 108 -18.05 -38.82 31.73
CA VAL A 108 -18.99 -38.60 30.62
C VAL A 108 -20.08 -39.67 30.71
N ASP A 109 -21.31 -39.27 31.04
CA ASP A 109 -22.48 -40.17 31.12
C ASP A 109 -22.26 -41.48 31.91
N GLY A 110 -21.54 -41.38 33.03
CA GLY A 110 -21.22 -42.53 33.89
C GLY A 110 -20.05 -43.40 33.40
N MET A 111 -19.39 -42.99 32.32
CA MET A 111 -18.13 -43.55 31.82
C MET A 111 -16.98 -42.58 32.05
N ILE A 112 -15.73 -43.04 31.90
CA ILE A 112 -14.53 -42.21 32.06
C ILE A 112 -13.94 -41.93 30.68
N ALA A 113 -13.68 -40.66 30.38
CA ALA A 113 -12.92 -40.22 29.23
C ALA A 113 -11.49 -39.84 29.63
N PHE A 114 -10.51 -40.38 28.93
CA PHE A 114 -9.13 -39.89 28.99
C PHE A 114 -8.98 -38.80 27.93
N GLU A 115 -8.88 -37.55 28.39
CA GLU A 115 -8.75 -36.39 27.52
C GLU A 115 -7.30 -35.94 27.42
N ILE A 116 -6.84 -35.67 26.19
CA ILE A 116 -5.60 -34.97 25.87
C ILE A 116 -5.93 -33.65 25.17
N ASP A 117 -5.42 -32.54 25.70
CA ASP A 117 -5.60 -31.21 25.11
C ASP A 117 -4.24 -30.59 24.75
N PHE A 118 -4.01 -30.39 23.45
CA PHE A 118 -2.85 -29.68 22.91
C PHE A 118 -2.98 -28.16 23.00
N GLY A 119 -4.16 -27.65 23.37
CA GLY A 119 -4.46 -26.23 23.53
C GLY A 119 -4.77 -25.53 22.21
N THR A 120 -4.53 -24.22 22.19
CA THR A 120 -4.65 -23.41 20.97
C THR A 120 -3.27 -23.12 20.40
N LEU A 121 -3.08 -23.46 19.14
CA LEU A 121 -1.84 -23.26 18.40
C LEU A 121 -2.09 -22.38 17.18
N TYR A 122 -1.07 -21.60 16.84
CA TYR A 122 -1.02 -20.70 15.71
C TYR A 122 0.13 -21.15 14.81
N MET A 123 -0.18 -21.55 13.58
CA MET A 123 0.84 -21.91 12.60
C MET A 123 1.81 -20.74 12.42
N ILE A 124 3.10 -21.04 12.31
CA ILE A 124 4.10 -20.05 11.96
C ILE A 124 3.94 -19.76 10.46
N PRO A 125 3.91 -18.49 10.04
CA PRO A 125 3.92 -18.12 8.63
C PRO A 125 5.10 -18.75 7.88
N ASN A 126 4.85 -19.24 6.67
CA ASN A 126 5.85 -19.98 5.88
C ASN A 126 7.15 -19.17 5.69
N GLU A 127 7.04 -17.84 5.56
CA GLU A 127 8.16 -16.92 5.40
C GLU A 127 9.10 -16.94 6.61
N LEU A 128 8.56 -17.12 7.81
CA LEU A 128 9.34 -17.19 9.05
C LEU A 128 9.89 -18.58 9.32
N ILE A 129 9.26 -19.63 8.78
CA ILE A 129 9.74 -21.00 8.92
C ILE A 129 11.07 -21.18 8.16
N LEU A 130 11.19 -20.60 6.96
CA LEU A 130 12.36 -20.75 6.08
C LEU A 130 13.60 -20.03 6.58
N ASP A 131 13.44 -18.89 7.26
CA ASP A 131 14.55 -18.14 7.88
C ASP A 131 14.99 -18.77 9.23
N SER A 132 14.17 -19.68 9.76
CA SER A 132 14.49 -20.40 10.99
C SER A 132 15.51 -21.52 10.69
N SER A 133 16.79 -21.19 10.89
CA SER A 133 17.83 -22.19 11.11
C SER A 133 17.54 -22.95 12.42
N SER A 134 16.57 -23.86 12.41
CA SER A 134 16.25 -24.63 13.63
C SER A 134 17.51 -25.40 14.06
N ALA A 135 17.94 -25.21 15.31
CA ALA A 135 19.12 -25.87 15.88
C ALA A 135 18.92 -27.38 16.12
N PHE A 136 17.71 -27.90 15.88
CA PHE A 136 17.38 -29.31 15.97
C PHE A 136 17.62 -29.99 14.62
N ALA A 137 18.35 -31.11 14.61
CA ALA A 137 18.71 -31.79 13.37
C ALA A 137 17.48 -32.30 12.59
N ASP A 138 16.46 -32.83 13.30
CA ASP A 138 15.44 -33.66 12.66
C ASP A 138 14.00 -33.12 12.75
N ILE A 139 13.74 -32.16 13.64
CA ILE A 139 12.39 -31.64 13.92
C ILE A 139 12.33 -30.12 13.67
N LEU A 140 11.24 -29.67 13.05
CA LEU A 140 10.94 -28.27 12.83
C LEU A 140 9.58 -27.92 13.46
N PRO A 141 9.55 -27.22 14.60
CA PRO A 141 8.32 -26.66 15.14
C PRO A 141 7.73 -25.64 14.15
N VAL A 142 6.46 -25.81 13.80
CA VAL A 142 5.77 -24.96 12.80
C VAL A 142 4.49 -24.31 13.35
N ALA A 143 4.28 -24.37 14.67
CA ALA A 143 3.21 -23.65 15.34
C ALA A 143 3.63 -23.23 16.76
N ASN A 144 2.96 -22.22 17.31
CA ASN A 144 3.20 -21.66 18.64
C ASN A 144 1.90 -21.48 19.43
N TYR A 145 1.99 -21.41 20.77
CA TYR A 145 0.85 -21.09 21.64
C TYR A 145 0.39 -19.63 21.58
N PHE A 146 1.19 -18.79 20.94
CA PHE A 146 0.91 -17.37 20.78
C PHE A 146 0.88 -17.03 19.29
N PRO A 147 -0.05 -16.16 18.85
CA PRO A 147 -0.09 -15.71 17.47
C PRO A 147 1.20 -14.99 17.12
N VAL A 148 1.79 -15.34 15.98
CA VAL A 148 2.94 -14.65 15.43
C VAL A 148 2.43 -13.62 14.44
N THR A 149 2.52 -12.33 14.79
CA THR A 149 2.26 -11.26 13.83
C THR A 149 3.54 -11.01 13.04
N VAL A 150 3.53 -11.36 11.76
CA VAL A 150 4.54 -10.85 10.84
C VAL A 150 4.18 -9.39 10.60
N THR A 151 4.92 -8.48 11.21
CA THR A 151 5.00 -7.12 10.67
C THR A 151 5.80 -7.25 9.40
N ILE A 152 5.13 -7.57 8.28
CA ILE A 152 5.74 -7.37 6.97
C ILE A 152 5.93 -5.86 6.93
N PRO A 153 7.16 -5.31 6.98
CA PRO A 153 7.31 -3.90 6.69
C PRO A 153 6.65 -3.70 5.34
N GLU A 154 5.64 -2.84 5.28
CA GLU A 154 4.98 -2.49 4.03
C GLU A 154 6.08 -2.34 2.98
N PRO A 155 6.02 -3.07 1.84
CA PRO A 155 7.12 -3.12 0.91
C PRO A 155 7.54 -1.69 0.64
N ALA A 156 8.75 -1.34 1.09
CA ALA A 156 9.22 0.03 1.04
C ALA A 156 9.03 0.49 -0.40
N VAL A 157 8.14 1.46 -0.64
CA VAL A 157 7.79 1.90 -1.99
C VAL A 157 9.12 2.22 -2.67
N PRO A 158 9.53 1.42 -3.68
CA PRO A 158 10.88 1.54 -4.20
C PRO A 158 11.04 2.95 -4.75
N PRO A 159 12.17 3.62 -4.48
CA PRO A 159 12.36 4.99 -4.89
C PRO A 159 12.23 5.07 -6.43
N ILE A 160 11.39 5.97 -6.90
CA ILE A 160 11.07 6.11 -8.32
C ILE A 160 12.22 6.89 -8.96
N PRO A 161 12.80 6.42 -10.08
CA PRO A 161 13.77 7.22 -10.83
C PRO A 161 13.22 8.62 -11.12
N ILE A 162 14.03 9.66 -10.92
CA ILE A 162 13.56 11.05 -11.10
C ILE A 162 13.03 11.30 -12.51
N GLN A 163 13.63 10.63 -13.51
CA GLN A 163 13.17 10.70 -14.90
C GLN A 163 11.76 10.14 -15.08
N ASP A 164 11.44 9.03 -14.42
CA ASP A 164 10.12 8.40 -14.50
C ASP A 164 9.10 9.24 -13.74
N LEU A 165 9.46 9.77 -12.57
CA LEU A 165 8.62 10.70 -11.82
C LEU A 165 8.25 11.93 -12.65
N TYR A 166 9.24 12.54 -13.34
CA TYR A 166 9.00 13.66 -14.23
C TYR A 166 8.08 13.27 -15.40
N THR A 167 8.35 12.13 -16.03
CA THR A 167 7.58 11.68 -17.21
C THR A 167 6.12 11.40 -16.85
N ASN A 168 5.88 10.74 -15.71
CA ASN A 168 4.54 10.45 -15.21
C ASN A 168 3.77 11.74 -14.86
N LEU A 169 4.42 12.72 -14.21
CA LEU A 169 3.78 14.01 -13.93
C LEU A 169 3.38 14.74 -15.21
N VAL A 170 4.28 14.78 -16.21
CA VAL A 170 3.99 15.43 -17.48
C VAL A 170 2.87 14.71 -18.23
N SER A 171 2.85 13.37 -18.24
CA SER A 171 1.80 12.61 -18.90
C SER A 171 0.44 12.82 -18.25
N GLU A 172 0.37 12.81 -16.91
CA GLU A 172 -0.88 13.05 -16.17
C GLU A 172 -1.40 14.48 -16.39
N ILE A 173 -0.51 15.48 -16.37
CA ILE A 173 -0.86 16.87 -16.67
C ILE A 173 -1.35 17.02 -18.13
N ALA A 174 -0.71 16.34 -19.08
CA ALA A 174 -1.11 16.36 -20.48
C ALA A 174 -2.47 15.68 -20.69
N ALA A 175 -2.70 14.53 -20.05
CA ALA A 175 -3.97 13.84 -20.06
C ALA A 175 -5.09 14.71 -19.47
N ALA A 176 -4.88 15.31 -18.30
CA ALA A 176 -5.81 16.23 -17.68
C ALA A 176 -6.12 17.45 -18.57
N SER A 177 -5.10 17.98 -19.26
CA SER A 177 -5.28 19.08 -20.21
C SER A 177 -6.10 18.66 -21.43
N GLN A 178 -5.90 17.46 -21.97
CA GLN A 178 -6.67 16.93 -23.10
C GLN A 178 -8.13 16.65 -22.72
N THR A 179 -8.40 16.06 -21.55
CA THR A 179 -9.77 15.88 -21.05
C THR A 179 -10.47 17.21 -20.80
N SER A 180 -9.72 18.26 -20.44
CA SER A 180 -10.25 19.62 -20.31
C SER A 180 -10.48 20.35 -21.65
N SER A 181 -10.13 19.76 -22.81
CA SER A 181 -10.30 20.43 -24.10
C SER A 181 -11.76 20.69 -24.49
N GLU A 182 -12.70 19.91 -23.96
CA GLU A 182 -14.15 20.15 -24.10
C GLU A 182 -14.71 21.10 -23.02
N SER A 183 -13.91 21.41 -22.00
CA SER A 183 -14.30 22.32 -20.92
C SER A 183 -14.16 23.78 -21.37
N PRO A 184 -15.11 24.68 -21.00
CA PRO A 184 -14.95 26.12 -21.17
C PRO A 184 -13.89 26.72 -20.23
N PHE A 185 -13.18 25.88 -19.46
CA PHE A 185 -12.06 26.26 -18.61
C PHE A 185 -10.86 25.38 -18.92
N LYS A 186 -9.69 26.02 -19.05
CA LYS A 186 -8.41 25.34 -19.23
C LYS A 186 -7.58 25.47 -17.97
N LEU A 187 -6.83 24.42 -17.67
CA LEU A 187 -5.74 24.46 -16.71
C LEU A 187 -4.67 25.42 -17.24
N SER A 188 -4.16 26.27 -16.35
CA SER A 188 -3.07 27.21 -16.60
C SER A 188 -2.14 27.20 -15.40
N ASN A 189 -0.87 27.54 -15.61
CA ASN A 189 0.14 27.71 -14.54
C ASN A 189 0.08 26.59 -13.47
N ILE A 190 0.59 25.40 -13.81
CA ILE A 190 0.64 24.28 -12.87
C ILE A 190 1.96 24.35 -12.10
N SER A 191 1.88 24.37 -10.78
CA SER A 191 3.04 24.32 -9.88
C SER A 191 2.89 23.15 -8.92
N VAL A 192 3.83 22.21 -8.98
CA VAL A 192 3.87 21.02 -8.12
C VAL A 192 5.12 21.11 -7.24
N LYS A 193 4.94 20.99 -5.93
CA LYS A 193 6.04 20.96 -4.95
C LYS A 193 5.98 19.63 -4.22
N LEU A 194 6.81 18.69 -4.66
CA LEU A 194 6.90 17.37 -4.05
C LEU A 194 7.91 17.36 -2.90
N LYS A 195 7.55 16.72 -1.80
CA LYS A 195 8.45 16.41 -0.68
C LYS A 195 8.89 14.96 -0.82
N ALA A 196 10.18 14.77 -1.10
CA ALA A 196 10.75 13.45 -1.33
C ALA A 196 12.12 13.32 -0.66
N LEU A 197 12.46 12.09 -0.29
CA LEU A 197 13.83 11.69 0.02
C LEU A 197 14.53 11.32 -1.29
N VAL A 198 15.63 11.99 -1.59
CA VAL A 198 16.41 11.75 -2.81
C VAL A 198 17.55 10.80 -2.49
N HIS A 199 17.65 9.74 -3.29
CA HIS A 199 18.70 8.75 -3.25
C HIS A 199 19.54 8.89 -4.52
N GLY A 200 20.86 8.69 -4.39
CA GLY A 200 21.77 8.71 -5.53
C GLY A 200 22.86 7.66 -5.36
N ASP A 201 23.13 6.91 -6.43
CA ASP A 201 24.16 5.87 -6.49
C ASP A 201 25.40 6.31 -7.30
N GLY A 202 25.39 7.56 -7.80
CA GLY A 202 26.47 8.15 -8.58
C GLY A 202 26.20 8.18 -10.09
N GLU A 203 25.29 7.34 -10.60
CA GLU A 203 24.88 7.31 -12.01
C GLU A 203 23.41 7.69 -12.21
N SER A 204 22.57 7.42 -11.21
CA SER A 204 21.14 7.68 -11.24
C SER A 204 20.65 8.34 -9.95
N LEU A 205 19.54 9.07 -10.08
CA LEU A 205 18.83 9.67 -8.94
C LEU A 205 17.43 9.11 -8.88
N SER A 206 16.99 8.76 -7.68
CA SER A 206 15.65 8.25 -7.41
C SER A 206 15.05 8.93 -6.18
N ALA A 207 13.72 8.96 -6.09
CA ALA A 207 12.99 9.71 -5.09
C ALA A 207 11.91 8.85 -4.43
N SER A 208 11.87 8.85 -3.10
CA SER A 208 10.76 8.29 -2.33
C SER A 208 9.89 9.43 -1.83
N LEU A 209 8.62 9.44 -2.22
CA LEU A 209 7.66 10.43 -1.74
C LEU A 209 7.31 10.14 -0.27
N LEU A 210 7.24 11.19 0.54
CA LEU A 210 6.83 11.05 1.94
C LEU A 210 5.31 10.82 2.00
N ASN A 211 4.90 9.70 2.61
CA ASN A 211 3.49 9.37 2.84
C ASN A 211 3.05 9.74 4.27
N LEU A 212 1.80 10.18 4.41
CA LEU A 212 1.19 10.68 5.65
C LEU A 212 1.05 9.60 6.72
N GLU A 213 0.97 8.33 6.30
CA GLU A 213 0.63 7.19 7.16
C GLU A 213 1.79 6.74 8.07
N ASN A 214 3.03 7.12 7.77
CA ASN A 214 4.24 6.71 8.50
C ASN A 214 4.85 7.81 9.38
N SER A 215 4.12 8.91 9.64
CA SER A 215 4.62 10.06 10.40
C SER A 215 3.78 10.28 11.66
N GLU A 216 4.20 9.69 12.78
CA GLU A 216 3.69 10.07 14.10
C GLU A 216 4.01 11.56 14.34
N ASN A 217 2.99 12.41 14.26
CA ASN A 217 3.04 13.87 14.24
C ASN A 217 3.52 14.47 12.91
N VAL A 218 2.57 14.56 11.98
CA VAL A 218 2.72 15.30 10.72
C VAL A 218 2.96 16.77 11.01
N ASN A 219 4.23 17.19 11.00
CA ASN A 219 4.57 18.59 10.81
C ASN A 219 4.08 18.98 9.41
N GLY A 220 3.26 20.04 9.28
CA GLY A 220 2.68 20.49 8.01
C GLY A 220 3.72 20.75 6.90
N GLU A 221 5.00 20.86 7.25
CA GLU A 221 6.12 20.99 6.31
C GLU A 221 6.48 19.71 5.53
N ALA A 222 5.99 18.54 5.96
CA ALA A 222 6.27 17.24 5.34
C ALA A 222 5.31 16.86 4.20
N ILE A 223 4.27 17.67 3.96
CA ILE A 223 3.23 17.39 2.98
C ILE A 223 3.63 17.97 1.61
N SER A 224 3.39 17.21 0.53
CA SER A 224 3.54 17.70 -0.84
C SER A 224 2.41 18.67 -1.19
N GLU A 225 2.73 19.77 -1.89
CA GLU A 225 1.77 20.83 -2.23
C GLU A 225 1.52 20.85 -3.75
N LEU A 226 0.26 21.05 -4.15
CA LEU A 226 -0.16 21.19 -5.54
C LEU A 226 -0.99 22.45 -5.73
N PHE A 227 -0.59 23.30 -6.68
CA PHE A 227 -1.30 24.52 -7.07
C PHE A 227 -1.58 24.51 -8.57
N PHE A 228 -2.81 24.86 -8.95
CA PHE A 228 -3.20 25.06 -10.35
C PHE A 228 -4.11 26.27 -10.49
N ASP A 229 -3.93 27.04 -11.55
CA ASP A 229 -4.87 28.09 -11.95
C ASP A 229 -5.88 27.51 -12.94
N ILE A 230 -7.16 27.80 -12.72
CA ILE A 230 -8.21 27.51 -13.72
C ILE A 230 -8.55 28.82 -14.42
N THR A 231 -8.38 28.84 -15.74
CA THR A 231 -8.70 30.02 -16.54
C THR A 231 -9.88 29.73 -17.48
N PRO A 232 -10.92 30.57 -17.52
CA PRO A 232 -11.98 30.42 -18.51
C PRO A 232 -11.42 30.57 -19.94
N VAL A 233 -11.62 29.54 -20.75
CA VAL A 233 -11.48 29.59 -22.20
C VAL A 233 -12.63 30.46 -22.72
N HIS A 234 -12.38 31.77 -22.80
CA HIS A 234 -13.29 32.61 -23.57
C HIS A 234 -13.17 32.19 -25.03
N ASN A 235 -14.18 31.47 -25.55
CA ASN A 235 -14.48 31.40 -26.97
C ASN A 235 -14.84 32.82 -27.42
N ARG A 236 -13.83 33.66 -27.63
CA ARG A 236 -14.02 34.89 -28.39
C ARG A 236 -14.07 34.43 -29.85
N GLU A 237 -15.28 34.25 -30.37
CA GLU A 237 -15.51 34.56 -31.77
C GLU A 237 -14.75 35.85 -32.09
N ASN A 238 -14.04 35.89 -33.21
CA ASN A 238 -13.15 36.96 -33.67
C ASN A 238 -13.70 38.38 -33.42
N LEU A 239 -13.59 38.89 -32.20
CA LEU A 239 -13.85 40.29 -31.84
C LEU A 239 -12.56 41.04 -32.11
N SER A 240 -12.22 41.12 -33.38
CA SER A 240 -11.09 41.88 -33.84
C SER A 240 -11.50 43.36 -33.79
N ILE A 241 -10.80 44.15 -32.98
CA ILE A 241 -11.04 45.58 -32.79
C ILE A 241 -10.14 46.31 -33.80
N SER A 242 -10.65 47.32 -34.51
CA SER A 242 -9.81 48.12 -35.40
C SER A 242 -8.97 49.11 -34.57
N MET A 243 -7.65 49.11 -34.78
CA MET A 243 -6.72 49.97 -34.03
C MET A 243 -7.07 51.46 -34.21
N PRO A 244 -7.37 52.21 -33.13
CA PRO A 244 -7.68 53.62 -33.23
C PRO A 244 -6.46 54.46 -33.60
N ASP A 245 -6.73 55.62 -34.20
CA ASP A 245 -5.72 56.66 -34.42
C ASP A 245 -5.49 57.43 -33.14
N VAL A 246 -4.26 57.40 -32.64
CA VAL A 246 -3.90 58.06 -31.38
C VAL A 246 -2.79 59.08 -31.56
N MET A 247 -2.47 59.49 -32.79
CA MET A 247 -1.41 60.46 -33.12
C MET A 247 -1.80 61.90 -32.78
N GLY A 248 -0.84 62.69 -32.28
CA GLY A 248 -1.05 64.08 -31.88
C GLY A 248 -1.91 64.25 -30.63
N LEU A 249 -2.06 63.19 -29.82
CA LEU A 249 -2.86 63.21 -28.60
C LEU A 249 -1.96 63.12 -27.37
N THR A 250 -2.38 63.77 -26.29
CA THR A 250 -1.76 63.63 -24.97
C THR A 250 -1.96 62.23 -24.40
N GLU A 251 -1.04 61.77 -23.56
CA GLU A 251 -1.10 60.43 -22.96
C GLU A 251 -2.44 60.16 -22.26
N THR A 252 -2.99 61.13 -21.54
CA THR A 252 -4.29 61.01 -20.87
C THR A 252 -5.42 60.75 -21.87
N ALA A 253 -5.41 61.45 -23.01
CA ALA A 253 -6.39 61.24 -24.06
C ALA A 253 -6.23 59.86 -24.73
N VAL A 254 -4.99 59.46 -25.02
CA VAL A 254 -4.65 58.14 -25.58
C VAL A 254 -5.12 57.02 -24.65
N ARG A 255 -4.82 57.12 -23.35
CA ARG A 255 -5.23 56.15 -22.32
C ARG A 255 -6.75 55.97 -22.27
N ARG A 256 -7.50 57.08 -22.37
CA ARG A 256 -8.97 57.05 -22.39
C ARG A 256 -9.51 56.36 -23.65
N ILE A 257 -8.94 56.66 -24.82
CA ILE A 257 -9.36 56.07 -26.11
C ILE A 257 -9.09 54.57 -26.12
N LEU A 258 -7.88 54.15 -25.74
CA LEU A 258 -7.50 52.74 -25.71
C LEU A 258 -8.34 51.96 -24.69
N LYS A 259 -8.56 52.52 -23.49
CA LYS A 259 -9.43 51.89 -22.48
C LYS A 259 -10.86 51.71 -22.97
N LYS A 260 -11.42 52.71 -23.66
CA LYS A 260 -12.77 52.61 -24.27
C LYS A 260 -12.83 51.54 -25.37
N ALA A 261 -11.74 51.37 -26.11
CA ALA A 261 -11.58 50.31 -27.11
C ALA A 261 -11.18 48.95 -26.51
N GLY A 262 -11.10 48.80 -25.18
CA GLY A 262 -10.70 47.55 -24.54
C GLY A 262 -9.23 47.17 -24.76
N LEU A 263 -8.35 48.15 -25.02
CA LEU A 263 -6.91 47.97 -25.27
C LEU A 263 -6.08 48.53 -24.11
N ARG A 264 -4.83 48.05 -23.97
CA ARG A 264 -3.89 48.50 -22.93
C ARG A 264 -2.82 49.41 -23.52
N LEU A 265 -2.53 50.52 -22.84
CA LEU A 265 -1.48 51.46 -23.22
C LEU A 265 -0.12 51.04 -22.65
N ASN A 266 0.90 50.97 -23.50
CA ASN A 266 2.32 50.97 -23.15
C ASN A 266 2.95 52.31 -23.61
N PRO A 267 3.10 53.30 -22.72
CA PRO A 267 3.66 54.60 -23.07
C PRO A 267 5.19 54.53 -23.13
N VAL A 268 5.77 55.12 -24.17
CA VAL A 268 7.21 55.29 -24.34
C VAL A 268 7.48 56.77 -24.58
N TYR A 269 8.55 57.32 -24.01
CA TYR A 269 8.92 58.73 -24.22
C TYR A 269 10.22 58.81 -24.99
N GLN A 270 10.25 59.68 -26.00
CA GLN A 270 11.43 59.91 -26.82
C GLN A 270 11.58 61.39 -27.13
N LYS A 271 12.83 61.87 -27.22
CA LYS A 271 13.13 63.26 -27.55
C LYS A 271 12.74 63.56 -28.99
N LYS A 272 11.80 64.49 -29.17
CA LYS A 272 11.37 64.95 -30.50
C LYS A 272 10.90 66.41 -30.48
N GLU A 273 11.85 67.32 -30.66
CA GLU A 273 11.61 68.77 -30.59
C GLU A 273 10.63 69.28 -31.66
N SER A 274 10.47 68.57 -32.77
CA SER A 274 9.52 68.90 -33.85
C SER A 274 8.07 68.54 -33.55
N VAL A 275 7.78 67.90 -32.41
CA VAL A 275 6.42 67.54 -31.97
C VAL A 275 6.19 68.19 -30.60
N VAL A 276 4.98 68.72 -30.38
CA VAL A 276 4.58 69.33 -29.11
C VAL A 276 4.90 68.39 -27.94
N ASN A 277 5.49 68.94 -26.88
CA ASN A 277 5.87 68.16 -25.70
C ASN A 277 4.65 67.43 -25.11
N GLY A 278 4.77 66.14 -24.87
CA GLY A 278 3.70 65.28 -24.34
C GLY A 278 2.74 64.70 -25.39
N ASP A 279 2.84 65.09 -26.66
CA ASP A 279 2.01 64.54 -27.73
C ASP A 279 2.60 63.26 -28.33
N SER A 280 1.72 62.33 -28.66
CA SER A 280 2.08 61.10 -29.36
C SER A 280 2.52 61.38 -30.80
N PHE A 281 3.59 60.73 -31.23
CA PHE A 281 4.09 60.84 -32.61
C PHE A 281 4.34 59.51 -33.29
N LYS A 282 4.20 58.38 -32.56
CA LYS A 282 4.28 57.04 -33.13
C LYS A 282 3.40 56.07 -32.35
N GLN A 283 2.73 55.16 -33.06
CA GLN A 283 2.02 54.03 -32.47
C GLN A 283 2.42 52.72 -33.13
N SER A 284 2.31 51.63 -32.36
CA SER A 284 2.38 50.27 -32.85
C SER A 284 1.37 49.43 -32.05
N PRO A 285 0.39 48.77 -32.70
CA PRO A 285 0.16 48.70 -34.15
C PRO A 285 -0.29 50.02 -34.80
N LEU A 286 -0.18 50.10 -36.13
CA LEU A 286 -0.68 51.24 -36.91
C LEU A 286 -2.22 51.29 -36.90
N LYS A 287 -2.78 52.48 -37.11
CA LYS A 287 -4.21 52.71 -37.25
C LYS A 287 -4.82 51.73 -38.26
N GLY A 288 -6.01 51.21 -37.95
CA GLY A 288 -6.77 50.33 -38.82
C GLY A 288 -6.34 48.86 -38.80
N ILE A 289 -5.18 48.54 -38.22
CA ILE A 289 -4.75 47.15 -38.02
C ILE A 289 -5.71 46.46 -37.05
N SER A 290 -6.09 45.23 -37.40
CA SER A 290 -6.91 44.38 -36.55
C SER A 290 -6.12 44.00 -35.29
N VAL A 291 -6.67 44.32 -34.13
CA VAL A 291 -6.07 44.05 -32.82
C VAL A 291 -7.01 43.24 -31.94
N GLN A 292 -6.44 42.41 -31.08
CA GLN A 292 -7.21 41.57 -30.15
C GLN A 292 -7.66 42.39 -28.93
N PRO A 293 -8.81 42.09 -28.32
CA PRO A 293 -9.22 42.77 -27.10
C PRO A 293 -8.21 42.49 -25.99
N ASN A 294 -7.87 43.52 -25.22
CA ASN A 294 -6.83 43.58 -24.19
C ASN A 294 -5.38 43.57 -24.72
N GLN A 295 -5.15 43.69 -26.03
CA GLN A 295 -3.82 43.80 -26.61
C GLN A 295 -3.09 45.06 -26.10
N LEU A 296 -1.78 44.91 -25.87
CA LEU A 296 -0.89 46.00 -25.49
C LEU A 296 -0.48 46.80 -26.73
N VAL A 297 -0.74 48.11 -26.71
CA VAL A 297 -0.40 49.06 -27.76
C VAL A 297 0.74 49.93 -27.27
N THR A 298 1.83 49.98 -28.04
CA THR A 298 2.94 50.90 -27.76
C THR A 298 2.68 52.24 -28.42
N VAL A 299 2.68 53.32 -27.63
CA VAL A 299 2.54 54.69 -28.12
C VAL A 299 3.73 55.50 -27.64
N ILE A 300 4.42 56.17 -28.56
CA ILE A 300 5.58 56.99 -28.28
C ILE A 300 5.17 58.46 -28.23
N PHE A 301 5.46 59.09 -27.10
CA PHE A 301 5.20 60.50 -26.80
C PHE A 301 6.49 61.31 -26.90
N SER A 302 6.36 62.54 -27.39
CA SER A 302 7.45 63.50 -27.38
C SER A 302 7.75 63.93 -25.95
N LYS A 303 9.02 63.95 -25.59
CA LYS A 303 9.50 64.57 -24.36
C LYS A 303 10.57 65.60 -24.72
N HIS A 304 10.27 66.88 -24.52
CA HIS A 304 11.28 67.92 -24.49
C HIS A 304 11.96 67.84 -23.12
N GLU A 305 13.29 67.89 -23.09
CA GLU A 305 14.03 67.91 -21.82
C GLU A 305 13.73 69.17 -21.01
#